data_AF-A0A7W4FWV9-F1
#
_entry.id   AF-A0A7W4FWV9-F1
#
_cell.length_a   1.000
_cell.length_b   1.000
_cell.length_c   1.000
_cell.angle_alpha   90.00
_cell.angle_beta   90.00
_cell.angle_gamma   90.00
#
_symmetry.space_group_name_H-M   'P 1'
#
loop_
_entity.id
_entity.type
_entity.pdbx_description
1 polymer ?
#
loop_
_entity_poly.entity_id
_entity_poly.type
_entity_poly.pdbx_seq_one_letter_code
_entity_poly.pdbx_strand_id
1 'polypeptide(L)'
;NAQLLKERDQAIIYSMQASKELISAKRHFGEEIVKQFSRWGLTDSESDIALFTLKGYSAKEIANFRNASDKTVRNQLTSVYKKSATTSKVSFIAWFMEGSL
;
A
#
# COMPACT_ATOMS: atom_id res chain seq x y z
N ASN A 1 -35.69 -19.89 -20.96
CA ASN A 1 -34.35 -19.45 -21.44
C ASN A 1 -34.13 -17.94 -21.47
N ALA A 2 -35.13 -17.07 -21.67
CA ALA A 2 -34.93 -15.61 -21.65
C ALA A 2 -34.68 -15.00 -20.25
N GLN A 3 -35.33 -15.51 -19.21
CA GLN A 3 -35.14 -15.05 -17.83
C GLN A 3 -33.72 -15.34 -17.33
N LEU A 4 -33.22 -16.56 -17.55
CA LEU A 4 -31.85 -16.95 -17.19
C LEU A 4 -30.78 -16.06 -17.85
N LEU A 5 -30.99 -15.65 -19.11
CA LEU A 5 -30.05 -14.77 -19.81
C LEU A 5 -30.02 -13.38 -19.19
N LYS A 6 -31.17 -12.81 -18.83
CA LYS A 6 -31.25 -11.52 -18.13
C LYS A 6 -30.56 -11.56 -16.76
N GLU A 7 -30.78 -12.62 -16.00
CA GLU A 7 -30.13 -12.81 -14.69
C GLU A 7 -28.61 -12.92 -14.82
N ARG A 8 -28.14 -13.66 -15.84
CA ARG A 8 -26.71 -13.79 -16.13
C ARG A 8 -26.08 -12.45 -16.53
N ASP A 9 -26.73 -11.69 -17.40
CA ASP A 9 -26.22 -10.39 -17.86
C ASP A 9 -26.20 -9.37 -16.71
N GLN A 10 -27.21 -9.40 -15.83
CA GLN A 10 -27.24 -8.59 -14.62
C GLN A 10 -26.09 -8.95 -13.66
N ALA A 11 -25.80 -10.23 -13.49
CA ALA A 11 -24.69 -10.71 -12.67
C ALA A 11 -23.33 -10.29 -13.25
N ILE A 12 -23.17 -10.34 -14.57
CA ILE A 12 -21.95 -9.87 -15.26
C ILE A 12 -21.77 -8.37 -15.04
N ILE A 13 -22.82 -7.56 -15.25
CA ILE A 13 -22.77 -6.11 -15.04
C ILE A 13 -22.41 -5.77 -13.59
N TYR A 14 -23.03 -6.45 -12.63
CA TYR A 14 -22.73 -6.26 -11.20
C TYR A 14 -21.26 -6.61 -10.87
N SER A 15 -20.78 -7.76 -11.36
CA SER A 15 -19.38 -8.17 -11.18
C SER A 15 -18.39 -7.17 -11.80
N MET A 16 -18.68 -6.68 -13.01
CA MET A 16 -17.87 -5.67 -13.69
C MET A 16 -17.86 -4.34 -12.93
N GLN A 17 -19.00 -3.90 -12.41
CA GLN A 17 -19.11 -2.69 -11.61
C GLN A 17 -18.27 -2.79 -10.33
N ALA A 18 -18.44 -3.88 -9.57
CA ALA A 18 -17.67 -4.14 -8.35
C ALA A 18 -16.16 -4.21 -8.63
N SER A 19 -15.76 -4.81 -9.75
CA SER A 19 -14.35 -4.83 -10.17
C SER A 19 -13.82 -3.43 -10.48
N LYS A 20 -14.58 -2.60 -11.20
CA LYS A 20 -14.19 -1.21 -11.52
C LYS A 20 -14.04 -0.36 -10.27
N GLU A 21 -14.98 -0.46 -9.33
CA GLU A 21 -14.93 0.27 -8.06
C GLU A 21 -13.70 -0.12 -7.25
N LEU A 22 -13.39 -1.42 -7.16
CA LEU A 22 -12.19 -1.91 -6.47
C LEU A 22 -10.90 -1.39 -7.12
N ILE A 23 -10.82 -1.41 -8.46
CA ILE A 23 -9.65 -0.89 -9.19
C ILE A 23 -9.49 0.61 -8.94
N SER A 24 -10.59 1.37 -8.98
CA SER A 24 -10.56 2.81 -8.73
C SER A 24 -10.12 3.13 -7.30
N ALA A 25 -10.66 2.44 -6.31
CA ALA A 25 -10.28 2.60 -4.91
C ALA A 25 -8.80 2.29 -4.67
N LYS A 26 -8.28 1.20 -5.26
CA LYS A 26 -6.85 0.86 -5.20
C LYS A 26 -5.96 1.92 -5.82
N ARG A 27 -6.36 2.48 -6.97
CA ARG A 27 -5.61 3.56 -7.63
C ARG A 27 -5.56 4.79 -6.73
N HIS A 28 -6.71 5.24 -6.24
CA HIS A 28 -6.79 6.41 -5.39
C HIS A 28 -5.95 6.26 -4.11
N PHE A 29 -6.04 5.09 -3.46
CA PHE A 29 -5.20 4.78 -2.31
C PHE A 29 -3.70 4.80 -2.65
N GLY A 30 -3.31 4.27 -3.80
CA GLY A 30 -1.92 4.34 -4.29
C GLY A 30 -1.43 5.76 -4.50
N GLU A 31 -2.28 6.65 -5.05
CA GLU A 31 -1.95 8.06 -5.25
C GLU A 31 -1.76 8.79 -3.92
N GLU A 32 -2.61 8.54 -2.93
CA GLU A 32 -2.48 9.15 -1.59
C GLU A 32 -1.23 8.67 -0.86
N ILE A 33 -0.84 7.40 -1.00
CA ILE A 33 0.45 6.90 -0.47
C ILE A 33 1.62 7.70 -1.04
N VAL A 34 1.66 7.88 -2.36
CA VAL A 34 2.76 8.60 -3.03
C VAL A 34 2.81 10.06 -2.58
N LYS A 35 1.65 10.74 -2.50
CA LYS A 35 1.56 12.10 -1.97
C LYS A 35 2.06 12.18 -0.53
N GLN A 36 1.67 11.23 0.31
CA GLN A 36 2.07 11.23 1.71
C GLN A 36 3.57 10.99 1.88
N PHE A 37 4.16 10.07 1.10
CA PHE A 37 5.61 9.85 1.11
C PHE A 37 6.38 11.10 0.69
N SER A 38 5.86 11.85 -0.29
CA SER A 38 6.41 13.14 -0.69
C SER A 38 6.29 14.18 0.43
N ARG A 39 5.14 14.27 1.12
CA ARG A 39 4.94 15.17 2.28
C ARG A 39 5.92 14.89 3.42
N TRP A 40 6.22 13.62 3.69
CA TRP A 40 7.23 13.23 4.69
C TRP A 40 8.68 13.41 4.20
N GLY A 41 8.90 13.80 2.95
CA GLY A 41 10.24 13.96 2.39
C GLY A 41 11.02 12.64 2.36
N LEU A 42 10.34 11.53 2.05
CA LEU A 42 11.01 10.25 1.84
C LEU A 42 11.81 10.31 0.53
N THR A 43 13.05 9.80 0.58
CA THR A 43 13.83 9.50 -0.62
C THR A 43 13.22 8.33 -1.38
N ASP A 44 13.62 8.10 -2.63
CA ASP A 44 13.15 6.95 -3.43
C ASP A 44 13.39 5.62 -2.71
N SER A 45 14.56 5.48 -2.09
CA SER A 45 14.90 4.27 -1.33
C SER A 45 14.09 4.09 -0.05
N GLU A 46 13.74 5.17 0.62
CA GLU A 46 12.86 5.12 1.79
C GLU A 46 11.41 4.83 1.38
N SER A 47 10.96 5.38 0.25
CA SER A 47 9.63 5.15 -0.32
C SER A 47 9.43 3.69 -0.71
N ASP A 48 10.44 3.05 -1.32
CA ASP A 48 10.42 1.61 -1.60
C ASP A 48 10.19 0.78 -0.33
N ILE A 49 11.00 1.05 0.70
CA ILE A 49 10.95 0.33 1.97
C ILE A 49 9.63 0.58 2.69
N ALA A 50 9.16 1.83 2.70
CA ALA A 50 7.88 2.20 3.28
C ALA A 50 6.73 1.45 2.59
N LEU A 51 6.76 1.36 1.26
CA LEU A 51 5.77 0.61 0.48
C LEU A 51 5.79 -0.89 0.80
N PHE A 52 6.96 -1.52 0.86
CA PHE A 52 7.06 -2.93 1.27
C PHE A 52 6.60 -3.15 2.72
N THR A 53 6.87 -2.20 3.59
CA THR A 53 6.45 -2.25 5.00
C THR A 53 4.93 -2.19 5.11
N LEU A 54 4.29 -1.31 4.33
CA LEU A 54 2.83 -1.21 4.25
C LEU A 54 2.19 -2.50 3.71
N LYS A 55 2.87 -3.19 2.80
CA LYS A 55 2.47 -4.53 2.31
C LYS A 55 2.69 -5.65 3.34
N GLY A 56 3.28 -5.36 4.50
CA GLY A 56 3.44 -6.33 5.57
C GLY A 56 4.74 -7.13 5.53
N TYR A 57 5.70 -6.81 4.66
CA TYR A 57 6.99 -7.51 4.62
C TYR A 57 7.90 -7.14 5.80
N SER A 58 8.71 -8.10 6.24
CA SER A 58 9.74 -7.91 7.27
C SER A 58 10.99 -7.23 6.71
N ALA A 59 11.83 -6.65 7.58
CA ALA A 59 13.10 -6.03 7.17
C ALA A 59 14.00 -7.01 6.41
N LYS A 60 13.99 -8.30 6.79
CA LYS A 60 14.76 -9.36 6.13
C LYS A 60 14.24 -9.67 4.72
N GLU A 61 12.92 -9.75 4.54
CA GLU A 61 12.33 -9.95 3.21
C GLU A 61 12.60 -8.75 2.29
N ILE A 62 12.47 -7.53 2.82
CA ILE A 62 12.76 -6.30 2.10
C ILE A 62 14.24 -6.25 1.69
N ALA A 63 15.15 -6.65 2.58
CA ALA A 63 16.57 -6.74 2.29
C ALA A 63 16.84 -7.69 1.11
N ASN A 64 16.18 -8.84 1.10
CA ASN A 64 16.26 -9.79 -0.01
C ASN A 64 15.69 -9.21 -1.32
N PHE A 65 14.52 -8.57 -1.29
CA PHE A 65 13.90 -7.99 -2.49
C PHE A 65 14.71 -6.84 -3.10
N ARG A 66 15.38 -6.05 -2.25
CA ARG A 66 16.17 -4.88 -2.68
C ARG A 66 17.66 -5.19 -2.86
N ASN A 67 18.08 -6.45 -2.72
CA ASN A 67 19.48 -6.86 -2.73
C ASN A 67 20.36 -5.98 -1.80
N ALA A 68 19.87 -5.73 -0.58
CA ALA A 68 20.50 -4.88 0.41
C ALA A 68 20.74 -5.65 1.72
N SER A 69 21.57 -5.11 2.61
CA SER A 69 21.74 -5.72 3.93
C SER A 69 20.53 -5.43 4.85
N ASP A 70 20.21 -6.37 5.74
CA ASP A 70 19.18 -6.19 6.79
C ASP A 70 19.47 -4.94 7.64
N LYS A 71 20.75 -4.64 7.92
CA LYS A 71 21.18 -3.41 8.60
C LYS A 71 20.82 -2.15 7.80
N THR A 72 21.06 -2.14 6.50
CA THR A 72 20.72 -1.01 5.61
C THR A 72 19.21 -0.76 5.63
N VAL A 73 18.41 -1.82 5.51
CA VAL A 73 16.94 -1.71 5.53
C VAL A 73 16.44 -1.21 6.88
N ARG A 74 16.98 -1.70 8.00
CA ARG A 74 16.60 -1.20 9.34
C ARG A 74 16.96 0.26 9.57
N ASN A 75 18.10 0.70 9.06
CA ASN A 75 18.50 2.11 9.12
C ASN A 75 17.50 2.98 8.34
N GLN A 76 17.16 2.57 7.11
CA GLN A 76 16.18 3.28 6.28
C GLN A 76 14.77 3.26 6.91
N LEU A 77 14.33 2.14 7.50
CA LEU A 77 13.08 2.06 8.27
C LEU A 77 13.06 3.04 9.44
N THR A 78 14.18 3.16 10.16
CA THR A 78 14.29 4.12 11.27
C THR A 78 14.10 5.55 10.77
N SER A 79 14.67 5.89 9.61
CA SER A 79 14.46 7.20 8.99
C SER A 79 13.01 7.40 8.56
N VAL A 80 12.38 6.40 7.94
CA VAL A 80 10.94 6.42 7.57
C VAL A 80 10.09 6.71 8.80
N TYR A 81 10.27 5.96 9.88
CA TYR A 81 9.48 6.13 11.09
C TYR A 81 9.64 7.52 11.72
N LYS A 82 10.87 8.05 11.75
CA LYS A 82 11.12 9.42 12.22
C LYS A 82 10.41 10.46 11.37
N LYS A 83 10.49 10.35 10.04
CA LYS A 83 9.87 11.30 9.10
C LYS A 83 8.35 11.24 9.12
N SER A 84 7.78 10.06 9.37
CA SER A 84 6.34 9.87 9.48
C SER A 84 5.78 10.10 10.89
N ALA A 85 6.62 10.48 11.86
CA ALA A 85 6.26 10.58 13.28
C ALA A 85 5.64 9.29 13.86
N THR A 86 6.09 8.13 13.38
CA THR A 86 5.69 6.80 13.87
C THR A 86 6.84 6.13 14.60
N THR A 87 6.55 5.07 15.36
CA THR A 87 7.56 4.41 16.21
C THR A 87 7.85 2.97 15.81
N SER A 88 7.01 2.36 14.98
CA SER A 88 7.12 0.95 14.61
C SER A 88 6.38 0.64 13.31
N LYS A 89 6.65 -0.56 12.75
CA LYS A 89 5.92 -1.10 11.60
C LYS A 89 4.40 -1.10 11.84
N VAL A 90 3.99 -1.51 13.04
CA VAL A 90 2.56 -1.60 13.39
C VAL A 90 1.95 -0.20 13.45
N SER A 91 2.61 0.76 14.11
CA SER A 91 2.15 2.16 14.17
C SER A 91 2.10 2.80 12.77
N PHE A 92 3.10 2.52 11.92
CA PHE A 92 3.15 3.01 10.55
C PHE A 92 2.00 2.46 9.70
N ILE A 93 1.74 1.15 9.75
CA ILE A 93 0.61 0.54 9.04
C ILE A 93 -0.71 1.07 9.60
N ALA A 94 -0.85 1.15 10.92
CA ALA A 94 -2.07 1.64 11.57
C ALA A 94 -2.40 3.08 11.14
N TRP A 95 -1.40 3.95 11.04
CA TRP A 95 -1.58 5.33 10.56
C TRP A 95 -2.26 5.38 9.18
N PHE A 96 -1.88 4.49 8.26
CA PHE A 96 -2.52 4.37 6.94
C PHE A 96 -3.94 3.78 7.02
N MET A 97 -4.19 2.85 7.96
CA MET A 97 -5.48 2.18 8.09
C MET A 97 -6.53 3.02 8.82
N GLU A 98 -6.12 3.93 9.69
CA GLU A 98 -7.01 4.85 10.42
C GLU A 98 -7.65 5.91 9.50
N GLY A 99 -7.19 6.00 8.25
CA GLY A 99 -7.79 6.90 7.26
C GLY A 99 -7.38 8.36 7.43
N SER A 100 -6.24 8.63 8.09
CA SER A 100 -5.64 9.98 8.18
C SER A 100 -4.99 10.44 6.86
N LEU A 101 -5.47 9.92 5.73
CA LEU A 101 -4.97 10.18 4.36
C LEU A 101 -5.41 11.55 3.84
#